data_AF-A0A0Q0P489-F1
#
_entry.id   AF-A0A0Q0P489-F1
#
_cell.length_a   1.000
_cell.length_b   1.000
_cell.length_c   1.000
_cell.angle_alpha   90.00
_cell.angle_beta   90.00
_cell.angle_gamma   90.00
#
_symmetry.space_group_name_H-M   'P 1'
#
loop_
_entity.id
_entity.type
_entity.pdbx_description
1 polymer ?
#
loop_
_entity_poly.entity_id
_entity_poly.type
_entity_poly.pdbx_seq_one_letter_code
_entity_poly.pdbx_strand_id
1 'polypeptide(L)'
;MKQLSEKNLQIEELLKNIDNTPSENESSDELVSNLLVLIGERQILLDNLKFEDEETERKMLEQQISIGKVFEQKVIALQKHIQSLLQARKKNQRQINVYQSIDSNK
;
A
#
# COMPACT_ATOMS: atom_id res chain seq x y z
N MET A 1 -14.71 -16.95 -6.69
CA MET A 1 -15.46 -15.82 -6.11
C MET A 1 -15.16 -15.57 -4.64
N LYS A 2 -15.43 -16.50 -3.72
CA LYS A 2 -15.17 -16.31 -2.28
C LYS A 2 -13.71 -15.92 -1.98
N GLN A 3 -12.75 -16.62 -2.56
CA GLN A 3 -11.31 -16.33 -2.41
C GLN A 3 -10.91 -14.93 -2.90
N LEU A 4 -11.51 -14.46 -3.99
CA LEU A 4 -11.24 -13.12 -4.53
C LEU A 4 -11.75 -12.03 -3.58
N SER A 5 -12.95 -12.23 -3.02
CA SER A 5 -13.50 -11.33 -2.00
C SER A 5 -12.65 -11.33 -0.72
N GLU A 6 -12.17 -12.50 -0.29
CA GLU A 6 -11.26 -12.61 0.85
C GLU A 6 -9.95 -11.85 0.59
N LYS A 7 -9.36 -11.97 -0.60
CA LYS A 7 -8.15 -11.21 -0.97
C LYS A 7 -8.40 -9.70 -1.00
N ASN A 8 -9.55 -9.26 -1.52
CA ASN A 8 -9.92 -7.85 -1.49
C ASN A 8 -10.01 -7.32 -0.05
N LEU A 9 -10.60 -8.09 0.88
CA LEU A 9 -10.66 -7.71 2.30
C LEU A 9 -9.28 -7.66 2.95
N GLN A 10 -8.43 -8.66 2.69
CA GLN A 10 -7.05 -8.69 3.21
C GLN A 10 -6.23 -7.49 2.71
N ILE A 11 -6.36 -7.13 1.44
CA ILE A 11 -5.70 -5.94 0.87
C ILE A 11 -6.21 -4.67 1.56
N GLU A 12 -7.53 -4.55 1.77
CA GLU A 12 -8.09 -3.38 2.43
C GLU A 12 -7.64 -3.24 3.89
N GLU A 13 -7.61 -4.34 4.63
CA GLU A 13 -7.13 -4.37 6.01
C GLU A 13 -5.63 -4.04 6.07
N LEU A 14 -4.83 -4.62 5.20
CA LEU A 14 -3.39 -4.35 5.16
C LEU A 14 -3.09 -2.90 4.80
N LEU A 15 -3.82 -2.30 3.84
CA LEU A 15 -3.71 -0.89 3.51
C LEU A 15 -4.02 0.01 4.72
N LYS A 16 -5.05 -0.33 5.52
CA LYS A 16 -5.36 0.38 6.77
C LYS A 16 -4.23 0.21 7.80
N ASN A 17 -3.64 -0.97 7.90
CA ASN A 17 -2.53 -1.22 8.83
C ASN A 17 -1.29 -0.40 8.46
N ILE A 18 -0.98 -0.31 7.16
CA ILE A 18 0.15 0.50 6.69
C ILE A 18 -0.08 1.98 6.98
N ASP A 19 -1.29 2.50 6.74
CA ASP A 19 -1.63 3.91 6.99
C ASP A 19 -1.51 4.30 8.48
N ASN A 20 -1.71 3.33 9.39
CA ASN A 20 -1.57 3.52 10.84
C ASN A 20 -0.17 3.20 11.38
N THR A 21 0.76 2.68 10.55
CA THR A 21 2.09 2.29 11.00
C THR A 21 3.07 3.47 10.86
N PRO A 22 3.77 3.89 11.92
CA PRO A 22 4.79 4.92 11.83
C PRO A 22 5.92 4.49 10.88
N SER A 23 6.37 5.39 10.01
CA SER A 23 7.41 5.14 9.00
C SER A 23 8.78 4.71 9.53
N GLU A 24 8.99 4.76 10.85
CA GLU A 24 10.23 4.33 11.51
C GLU A 24 10.15 2.89 12.03
N ASN A 25 9.00 2.23 11.89
CA ASN A 25 8.86 0.84 12.25
C ASN A 25 9.45 -0.06 11.16
N GLU A 26 10.41 -0.91 11.53
CA GLU A 26 11.04 -1.91 10.65
C GLU A 26 10.01 -2.84 9.99
N SER A 27 8.83 -3.00 10.58
CA SER A 27 7.73 -3.78 9.99
C SER A 27 7.11 -3.13 8.74
N SER A 28 7.41 -1.87 8.43
CA SER A 28 6.80 -1.15 7.30
C SER A 28 7.16 -1.80 5.96
N ASP A 29 8.41 -2.23 5.80
CA ASP A 29 8.88 -2.90 4.58
C ASP A 29 8.20 -4.28 4.41
N GLU A 30 8.00 -5.01 5.50
CA GLU A 30 7.27 -6.28 5.51
C GLU A 30 5.81 -6.09 5.10
N LEU A 31 5.14 -5.06 5.63
CA LEU A 31 3.74 -4.76 5.27
C LEU A 31 3.59 -4.40 3.78
N VAL A 32 4.53 -3.63 3.23
CA VAL A 32 4.54 -3.29 1.79
C VAL A 32 4.82 -4.53 0.94
N SER A 33 5.75 -5.40 1.36
CA SER A 33 6.02 -6.67 0.68
C SER A 33 4.78 -7.58 0.68
N ASN A 34 4.10 -7.69 1.83
CA ASN A 34 2.87 -8.47 1.96
C ASN A 34 1.75 -7.91 1.06
N LEU A 35 1.66 -6.59 0.91
CA LEU A 35 0.69 -5.96 0.02
C LEU A 35 0.95 -6.34 -1.44
N LEU A 36 2.21 -6.36 -1.87
CA LEU A 36 2.57 -6.77 -3.23
C LEU A 36 2.19 -8.23 -3.50
N VAL A 37 2.44 -9.12 -2.53
CA VAL A 37 2.05 -10.54 -2.62
C VAL A 37 0.53 -10.67 -2.77
N LEU A 38 -0.25 -10.01 -1.91
CA LEU A 38 -1.71 -10.08 -1.97
C LEU A 38 -2.29 -9.52 -3.27
N ILE A 39 -1.71 -8.44 -3.81
CA ILE A 39 -2.09 -7.90 -5.12
C ILE A 39 -1.79 -8.91 -6.23
N GLY A 40 -0.63 -9.57 -6.19
CA GLY A 40 -0.25 -10.62 -7.14
C GLY A 40 -1.21 -11.81 -7.09
N GLU A 41 -1.52 -12.31 -5.90
CA GLU A 41 -2.49 -13.39 -5.71
C GLU A 41 -3.88 -13.01 -6.20
N ARG A 42 -4.32 -11.77 -5.91
CA ARG A 42 -5.57 -11.23 -6.45
C ARG A 42 -5.58 -11.23 -7.98
N GLN A 43 -4.49 -10.81 -8.62
CA GLN A 43 -4.41 -10.77 -10.07
C GLN A 43 -4.51 -12.18 -10.67
N ILE A 44 -3.80 -13.15 -10.10
CA ILE A 44 -3.90 -14.56 -10.51
C ILE A 44 -5.34 -15.07 -10.40
N LEU A 45 -6.06 -14.71 -9.34
CA LEU A 45 -7.46 -15.11 -9.19
C LEU A 45 -8.37 -14.47 -10.25
N LEU A 46 -8.13 -13.21 -10.62
CA LEU A 46 -8.87 -12.52 -11.68
C LEU A 46 -8.62 -13.15 -13.05
N ASP A 47 -7.36 -13.44 -13.37
CA ASP A 47 -6.96 -14.02 -14.66
C ASP A 47 -7.54 -15.43 -14.87
N ASN A 48 -7.86 -16.13 -13.78
CA ASN A 48 -8.44 -17.47 -13.80
C ASN A 48 -9.98 -17.48 -13.68
N LEU A 49 -10.64 -16.32 -13.66
CA LEU A 49 -12.10 -16.27 -13.64
C LEU A 49 -12.67 -16.86 -14.93
N LYS A 50 -13.68 -17.70 -14.76
CA LYS A 50 -14.49 -18.26 -15.85
C LYS A 50 -15.94 -17.94 -15.55
N PHE A 51 -16.64 -17.46 -16.55
CA PHE A 51 -18.04 -17.08 -16.46
C PHE A 51 -18.86 -17.94 -17.43
N GLU A 52 -20.09 -18.24 -17.02
CA GLU A 52 -21.03 -19.02 -17.82
C GLU A 52 -21.84 -18.13 -18.77
N ASP A 53 -21.95 -16.82 -18.45
CA ASP A 53 -22.64 -15.82 -19.26
C ASP A 53 -21.93 -14.46 -19.24
N GLU A 54 -22.11 -13.71 -20.33
CA GLU A 54 -21.44 -12.42 -20.59
C GLU A 54 -21.92 -11.30 -19.65
N GLU A 55 -23.17 -11.34 -19.21
CA GLU A 55 -23.74 -10.30 -18.34
C GLU A 55 -23.18 -10.40 -16.91
N THR A 56 -23.03 -11.62 -16.39
CA THR A 56 -22.37 -11.89 -15.10
C THR A 56 -20.89 -11.55 -15.17
N GLU A 57 -20.21 -11.92 -16.26
CA GLU A 57 -18.81 -11.54 -16.51
C GLU A 57 -18.62 -10.03 -16.44
N ARG A 58 -19.41 -9.29 -17.23
CA ARG A 58 -19.33 -7.84 -17.31
C ARG A 58 -19.54 -7.18 -15.93
N LYS A 59 -20.62 -7.53 -15.23
CA LYS A 59 -20.91 -6.97 -13.91
C LYS A 59 -19.78 -7.22 -12.92
N MET A 60 -19.22 -8.42 -12.94
CA MET A 60 -18.12 -8.78 -12.04
C MET A 60 -16.84 -8.03 -12.37
N LEU A 61 -16.47 -7.95 -13.65
CA LEU A 61 -15.29 -7.20 -14.08
C LEU A 61 -15.43 -5.71 -13.76
N GLU A 62 -16.60 -5.11 -14.01
CA GLU A 62 -16.88 -3.71 -13.65
C GLU A 62 -16.71 -3.47 -12.13
N GLN A 63 -17.23 -4.38 -11.30
CA GLN A 63 -17.03 -4.31 -9.85
C GLN A 63 -15.55 -4.42 -9.47
N GLN A 64 -14.79 -5.35 -10.07
CA GLN A 64 -13.38 -5.54 -9.76
C GLN A 64 -12.49 -4.39 -10.25
N ILE A 65 -12.86 -3.73 -11.34
CA ILE A 65 -12.23 -2.49 -11.81
C ILE A 65 -12.47 -1.38 -10.79
N SER A 66 -13.71 -1.21 -10.30
CA SER A 66 -14.03 -0.21 -9.27
C SER A 66 -13.20 -0.40 -8.01
N ILE A 67 -13.13 -1.64 -7.50
CA ILE A 67 -12.30 -1.99 -6.34
C ILE A 67 -10.81 -1.72 -6.61
N GLY A 68 -10.31 -2.10 -7.79
CA GLY A 68 -8.93 -1.85 -8.19
C GLY A 68 -8.55 -0.37 -8.16
N LYS A 69 -9.44 0.50 -8.67
CA LYS A 69 -9.24 1.96 -8.63
C LYS A 69 -9.18 2.51 -7.20
N VAL A 70 -9.99 1.97 -6.28
CA VAL A 70 -9.94 2.36 -4.86
C VAL A 70 -8.59 1.98 -4.25
N PHE A 71 -8.08 0.77 -4.53
CA PHE A 71 -6.77 0.35 -4.04
C PHE A 71 -5.65 1.21 -4.62
N GLU A 72 -5.68 1.50 -5.92
CA GLU A 72 -4.71 2.37 -6.56
C GLU A 72 -4.65 3.75 -5.90
N GLN A 73 -5.82 4.38 -5.66
CA GLN A 73 -5.89 5.67 -4.98
C GLN A 73 -5.29 5.63 -3.57
N LYS A 74 -5.59 4.59 -2.80
CA LYS A 74 -5.04 4.40 -1.45
C LYS A 74 -3.52 4.21 -1.49
N VAL A 75 -3.00 3.41 -2.41
CA VAL A 75 -1.55 3.19 -2.57
C VAL A 75 -0.83 4.46 -2.99
N ILE A 76 -1.38 5.25 -3.91
CA ILE A 76 -0.81 6.53 -4.32
C ILE A 76 -0.76 7.51 -3.14
N ALA A 77 -1.84 7.60 -2.36
CA ALA A 77 -1.88 8.45 -1.17
C ALA A 77 -0.83 8.02 -0.14
N LEU A 78 -0.74 6.72 0.12
CA LEU A 78 0.24 6.14 1.02
C LEU A 78 1.69 6.42 0.56
N GLN A 79 1.98 6.24 -0.72
CA GLN A 79 3.30 6.53 -1.28
C GLN A 79 3.70 7.99 -1.05
N LYS A 80 2.77 8.93 -1.28
CA LYS A 80 2.99 10.36 -1.00
C LYS A 80 3.23 10.62 0.48
N HIS A 81 2.45 9.99 1.35
CA HIS A 81 2.61 10.10 2.80
C HIS A 81 4.02 9.64 3.24
N ILE A 82 4.43 8.44 2.83
CA ILE A 82 5.76 7.90 3.13
C ILE A 82 6.87 8.82 2.60
N GLN A 83 6.75 9.31 1.35
CA GLN A 83 7.74 10.24 0.79
C GLN A 83 7.85 11.53 1.60
N SER A 84 6.73 12.07 2.08
CA SER A 84 6.73 13.29 2.92
C SER A 84 7.45 13.06 4.26
N LEU A 85 7.23 11.90 4.89
CA LEU A 85 7.89 11.54 6.15
C LEU A 85 9.39 11.36 5.98
N LEU A 86 9.83 10.71 4.90
CA LEU A 86 11.24 10.55 4.56
C LEU A 86 11.94 11.91 4.32
N GLN A 87 11.25 12.85 3.66
CA GLN A 87 11.78 14.21 3.46
C GLN A 87 11.87 14.99 4.78
N ALA A 88 10.87 14.90 5.65
CA ALA A 88 10.88 15.52 6.98
C ALA A 88 12.03 14.98 7.84
N ARG A 89 12.26 13.66 7.83
CA ARG A 89 13.37 13.01 8.53
C ARG A 89 14.74 13.52 8.03
N LYS A 90 14.93 13.63 6.71
CA LYS A 90 16.16 14.19 6.12
C LYS A 90 16.41 15.65 6.55
N LYS A 91 15.35 16.46 6.70
CA LYS A 91 15.45 17.84 7.16
C LYS A 91 15.86 17.90 8.64
N ASN A 92 15.25 17.08 9.50
CA ASN A 92 15.58 17.01 10.93
C ASN A 92 17.01 16.49 11.16
N GLN A 93 17.45 15.48 10.41
CA GLN A 93 18.81 14.94 10.53
C GLN A 93 19.88 15.96 10.13
N ARG A 94 19.61 16.80 9.11
CA ARG A 94 20.49 17.93 8.77
C ARG A 94 20.58 18.95 9.90
N GLN A 95 19.46 19.27 10.54
CA GLN A 95 19.45 20.22 11.66
C GLN A 95 20.24 19.67 12.86
N ILE A 96 20.03 18.41 13.24
CA ILE A 96 20.78 17.76 14.33
C ILE A 96 22.29 17.77 14.05
N ASN A 97 22.71 17.41 12.83
CA ASN A 97 24.12 17.43 12.45
C ASN A 97 24.73 18.85 12.50
N VAL A 98 23.96 19.87 12.11
CA VAL A 98 24.38 21.28 12.22
C VAL A 98 24.59 21.66 13.69
N TYR A 99 23.66 21.36 14.58
CA TYR A 99 23.81 21.65 16.01
C TYR A 99 25.01 20.92 16.64
N GLN A 100 25.18 19.61 16.34
CA GLN A 100 26.34 18.84 16.81
C GLN A 100 27.67 19.38 16.30
N SER A 101 27.72 19.83 15.04
CA SER A 101 28.93 20.42 14.46
C SER A 101 29.30 21.79 15.05
N ILE A 102 28.31 22.55 15.55
CA ILE A 102 28.55 23.83 16.23
C ILE A 102 29.05 23.59 17.67
N ASP A 103 28.49 22.62 18.39
CA ASP A 103 28.96 22.27 19.74
C ASP A 103 30.34 21.59 19.76
N SER A 104 30.70 20.85 18.71
CA SER A 104 32.02 20.20 18.61
C SER A 104 33.17 21.16 18.23
N ASN A 105 32.85 22.41 17.87
CA ASN A 105 33.81 23.43 17.44
C ASN A 105 34.08 24.49 18.51
N LYS A 106 33.81 24.17 19.79
CA LYS A 106 33.97 25.05 20.94
C LYS A 106 34.89 24.40 21.97
#